data_AF-A0A535X4L5-F1
#
_entry.id   AF-A0A535X4L5-F1
#
_cell.length_a   1.000
_cell.length_b   1.000
_cell.length_c   1.000
_cell.angle_alpha   90.00
_cell.angle_beta   90.00
_cell.angle_gamma   90.00
#
_symmetry.space_group_name_H-M   'P 1'
#
loop_
_entity.id
_entity.type
_entity.pdbx_description
1 polymer ?
#
loop_
_entity_poly.entity_id
_entity_poly.type
_entity_poly.pdbx_seq_one_letter_code
_entity_poly.pdbx_strand_id
1 'polypeptide(L)'
;EGAKRVIDVATLTGSIAVGLGQHFSGLFGKPDSFVAIVRETASAAGDRMWPMPLTDEYRDEVKGEVADIRNSTGARAGGAITAAAFLESAVDEGTEWAHLDIAGTFWFERDRPHAPKGPQGPAVRTLIALAERYAQDGK
;
A
#
# COMPACT_ATOMS: atom_id res chain seq x y z
N GLU A 1 -18.80 16.75 1.54
CA GLU A 1 -18.79 15.31 1.22
C GLU A 1 -17.38 14.92 0.79
N GLY A 2 -16.88 13.78 1.25
CA GLY A 2 -15.55 13.25 0.93
C GLY A 2 -15.62 11.76 0.62
N ALA A 3 -14.55 11.19 0.09
CA ALA A 3 -14.47 9.76 -0.18
C ALA A 3 -14.54 8.98 1.14
N LYS A 4 -15.44 7.99 1.24
CA LYS A 4 -15.52 7.10 2.41
C LYS A 4 -14.35 6.11 2.47
N ARG A 5 -13.76 5.84 1.30
CA ARG A 5 -12.68 4.87 1.08
C ARG A 5 -11.64 5.48 0.17
N VAL A 6 -10.38 5.35 0.54
CA VAL A 6 -9.25 5.84 -0.24
C VAL A 6 -8.26 4.69 -0.43
N ILE A 7 -7.83 4.49 -1.67
CA ILE A 7 -6.75 3.58 -2.00
C ILE A 7 -5.74 4.37 -2.80
N ASP A 8 -4.49 4.37 -2.34
CA ASP A 8 -3.39 4.94 -3.09
C ASP A 8 -2.34 3.87 -3.42
N VAL A 9 -1.66 4.08 -4.55
CA VAL A 9 -0.72 3.13 -5.12
C VAL A 9 0.53 3.87 -5.54
N ALA A 10 1.69 3.44 -5.05
CA ALA A 10 2.95 4.08 -5.39
C ALA A 10 4.11 3.08 -5.44
N THR A 11 5.08 3.34 -6.30
CA THR A 11 6.42 2.76 -6.21
C THR A 11 7.24 3.55 -5.18
N LEU A 12 6.79 3.54 -3.91
CA LEU A 12 7.17 4.56 -2.93
C LEU A 12 8.55 4.34 -2.35
N THR A 13 8.86 3.12 -1.88
CA THR A 13 10.09 2.90 -1.12
C THR A 13 10.96 1.76 -1.66
N GLY A 14 12.27 1.97 -1.70
CA GLY A 14 13.21 0.85 -1.88
C GLY A 14 13.15 -0.14 -0.70
N SER A 15 12.74 0.32 0.48
CA SER A 15 12.64 -0.49 1.69
C SER A 15 11.61 -1.63 1.56
N ILE A 16 10.48 -1.41 0.88
CA ILE A 16 9.53 -2.52 0.68
C ILE A 16 10.11 -3.61 -0.22
N ALA A 17 10.88 -3.21 -1.25
CA ALA A 17 11.55 -4.15 -2.14
C ALA A 17 12.65 -4.94 -1.41
N VAL A 18 13.35 -4.32 -0.46
CA VAL A 18 14.31 -5.02 0.42
C VAL A 18 13.58 -6.00 1.35
N GLY A 19 12.44 -5.62 1.91
CA GLY A 19 11.70 -6.43 2.89
C GLY A 19 10.94 -7.61 2.29
N LEU A 20 10.20 -7.38 1.20
CA LEU A 20 9.31 -8.38 0.59
C LEU A 20 9.85 -8.96 -0.74
N GLY A 21 11.00 -8.46 -1.20
CA GLY A 21 11.56 -8.83 -2.49
C GLY A 21 10.65 -8.40 -3.64
N GLN A 22 10.59 -9.23 -4.68
CA GLN A 22 9.77 -8.99 -5.86
C GLN A 22 8.56 -9.94 -5.97
N HIS A 23 8.10 -10.42 -4.82
CA HIS A 23 7.05 -11.44 -4.72
C HIS A 23 5.72 -10.89 -4.22
N PHE A 24 5.78 -9.98 -3.25
CA PHE A 24 4.63 -9.32 -2.62
C PHE A 24 4.80 -7.80 -2.68
N SER A 25 3.70 -7.09 -2.93
CA SER A 25 3.61 -5.65 -2.65
C SER A 25 3.30 -5.43 -1.17
N GLY A 26 3.72 -4.29 -0.62
CA GLY A 26 3.33 -3.89 0.73
C GLY A 26 1.90 -3.37 0.75
N LEU A 27 1.12 -3.81 1.73
CA LEU A 27 -0.23 -3.31 1.99
C LEU A 27 -0.27 -2.73 3.39
N PHE A 28 -0.53 -1.44 3.48
CA PHE A 28 -0.72 -0.70 4.73
C PHE A 28 -2.15 -0.16 4.75
N GLY A 29 -2.70 0.10 5.92
CA GLY A 29 -4.02 0.73 5.96
C GLY A 29 -4.73 0.61 7.30
N LYS A 30 -5.96 1.11 7.29
CA LYS A 30 -6.92 1.05 8.39
C LYS A 30 -8.36 1.15 7.86
N PRO A 31 -9.37 0.65 8.57
CA PRO A 31 -9.23 -0.34 9.66
C PRO A 31 -8.76 -1.70 9.12
N ASP A 32 -8.40 -2.62 10.02
CA ASP A 32 -7.97 -3.99 9.65
C ASP A 32 -9.00 -4.73 8.78
N SER A 33 -10.30 -4.45 8.96
CA SER A 33 -11.36 -5.00 8.12
C SER A 33 -11.24 -4.55 6.66
N PHE A 34 -10.92 -3.28 6.41
CA PHE A 34 -10.72 -2.78 5.05
C PHE A 34 -9.44 -3.35 4.44
N VAL A 35 -8.35 -3.44 5.22
CA VAL A 35 -7.11 -4.09 4.81
C VAL A 35 -7.35 -5.56 4.42
N ALA A 36 -8.16 -6.29 5.18
CA ALA A 36 -8.54 -7.66 4.88
C ALA A 36 -9.30 -7.76 3.55
N ILE A 37 -10.29 -6.88 3.31
CA ILE A 37 -11.05 -6.83 2.05
C ILE A 37 -10.12 -6.58 0.86
N VAL A 38 -9.20 -5.61 0.97
CA VAL A 38 -8.23 -5.30 -0.09
C VAL A 38 -7.33 -6.49 -0.35
N ARG A 39 -6.79 -7.12 0.69
CA ARG A 39 -5.92 -8.31 0.58
C ARG A 39 -6.62 -9.48 -0.08
N GLU A 40 -7.84 -9.80 0.33
CA GLU A 40 -8.63 -10.89 -0.23
C GLU A 40 -8.96 -10.65 -1.70
N THR A 41 -9.37 -9.41 -2.02
CA THR A 41 -9.68 -9.02 -3.39
C THR A 41 -8.44 -9.05 -4.29
N ALA A 42 -7.30 -8.58 -3.78
CA ALA A 42 -6.01 -8.64 -4.47
C ALA A 42 -5.60 -10.10 -4.75
N SER A 43 -5.70 -10.96 -3.74
CA SER A 43 -5.39 -12.39 -3.87
C SER A 43 -6.28 -13.05 -4.93
N ALA A 44 -7.58 -12.77 -4.95
CA ALA A 44 -8.50 -13.28 -5.98
C ALA A 44 -8.19 -12.73 -7.38
N ALA A 45 -7.79 -11.46 -7.46
CA ALA A 45 -7.36 -10.80 -8.70
C ALA A 45 -5.97 -11.27 -9.19
N GLY A 46 -5.23 -12.02 -8.38
CA GLY A 46 -3.89 -12.55 -8.68
C GLY A 46 -2.74 -11.58 -8.37
N ASP A 47 -2.99 -10.54 -7.58
CA ASP A 47 -1.96 -9.65 -7.04
C ASP A 47 -1.64 -10.06 -5.59
N ARG A 48 -0.38 -10.42 -5.35
CA ARG A 48 0.07 -10.83 -4.01
C ARG A 48 0.46 -9.61 -3.21
N MET A 49 -0.27 -9.35 -2.13
CA MET A 49 -0.02 -8.24 -1.21
C MET A 49 0.14 -8.78 0.21
N TRP A 50 1.03 -8.17 0.98
CA TRP A 50 1.27 -8.55 2.37
C TRP A 50 0.92 -7.40 3.32
N PRO A 51 0.00 -7.61 4.28
CA PRO A 51 -0.27 -6.62 5.31
C PRO A 51 0.98 -6.34 6.14
N MET A 52 1.37 -5.08 6.18
CA MET A 52 2.52 -4.58 6.94
C MET A 52 2.03 -3.91 8.22
N PRO A 53 2.81 -3.97 9.32
CA PRO A 53 2.42 -3.31 10.56
C PRO A 53 2.39 -1.79 10.37
N LEU A 54 1.46 -1.12 11.05
CA LEU A 54 1.38 0.34 11.15
C LEU A 54 0.97 0.71 12.58
N THR A 55 1.95 0.64 13.48
CA THR A 55 1.78 0.86 14.91
C THR A 55 2.16 2.29 15.30
N ASP A 56 1.84 2.68 16.53
CA ASP A 56 2.03 4.05 17.01
C ASP A 56 3.51 4.44 17.10
N GLU A 57 4.41 3.48 17.33
CA GLU A 57 5.85 3.72 17.32
C GLU A 57 6.32 4.32 15.99
N TYR A 58 5.81 3.82 14.85
CA TYR A 58 6.15 4.36 13.53
C TYR A 58 5.50 5.71 13.25
N ARG A 59 4.32 5.98 13.83
CA ARG A 59 3.64 7.29 13.74
C ARG A 59 4.41 8.35 14.53
N ASP A 60 4.93 7.99 15.69
CA ASP A 60 5.76 8.87 16.50
C ASP A 60 7.08 9.19 15.80
N GLU A 61 7.67 8.20 15.11
CA GLU A 61 8.88 8.41 14.33
C GLU A 61 8.73 9.44 13.20
N VAL A 62 7.54 9.70 12.66
CA VAL A 62 7.36 10.69 11.58
C VAL A 62 7.00 12.08 12.08
N LYS A 63 6.81 12.30 13.37
CA LYS A 63 6.58 13.64 13.93
C LYS A 63 7.80 14.53 13.67
N GLY A 64 7.54 15.77 13.22
CA GLY A 64 8.61 16.73 12.96
C GLY A 64 8.97 17.54 14.20
N GLU A 65 10.22 18.01 14.26
CA GLU A 65 10.69 18.91 15.33
C GLU A 65 10.40 20.39 15.01
N VAL A 66 10.31 20.71 13.71
CA VAL A 66 10.11 22.09 13.20
C VAL A 66 8.75 22.24 12.52
N ALA A 67 8.35 21.25 11.71
CA ALA A 67 7.03 21.15 11.08
C ALA A 67 6.23 20.03 11.74
N ASP A 68 4.92 19.97 11.47
CA ASP A 68 4.03 18.96 12.08
C ASP A 68 4.50 17.52 11.80
N ILE A 69 5.02 17.28 10.59
CA ILE A 69 5.50 15.98 10.15
C ILE A 69 6.80 16.10 9.35
N ARG A 70 7.66 15.07 9.41
CA ARG A 70 8.86 14.94 8.58
C ARG A 70 8.67 13.85 7.53
N ASN A 71 9.11 14.12 6.30
CA ASN A 71 9.02 13.20 5.17
C ASN A 71 10.07 12.07 5.20
N SER A 72 11.05 12.16 6.10
CA SER A 72 12.06 11.13 6.31
C SER A 72 12.52 11.17 7.75
N THR A 73 12.64 9.99 8.36
CA THR A 73 13.18 9.84 9.72
C THR A 73 14.72 9.86 9.74
N GLY A 74 15.35 9.81 8.57
CA GLY A 74 16.79 9.60 8.43
C GLY A 74 17.25 8.17 8.75
N ALA A 75 16.38 7.33 9.32
CA ALA A 75 16.67 5.94 9.61
C ALA A 75 16.55 5.06 8.35
N ARG A 76 17.48 4.12 8.19
CA ARG A 76 17.42 3.13 7.12
C ARG A 76 16.41 2.02 7.41
N ALA A 77 16.26 1.65 8.67
CA ALA A 77 15.32 0.62 9.11
C ALA A 77 13.88 1.16 9.06
N GLY A 78 12.91 0.29 8.77
CA GLY A 78 11.48 0.64 8.83
C GLY A 78 10.99 1.59 7.74
N GLY A 79 11.81 1.97 6.76
CA GLY A 79 11.47 3.04 5.81
C GLY A 79 10.16 2.87 5.03
N ALA A 80 9.72 1.63 4.75
CA ALA A 80 8.42 1.39 4.12
C ALA A 80 7.25 1.73 5.06
N ILE A 81 7.39 1.40 6.34
CA ILE A 81 6.36 1.61 7.36
C ILE A 81 6.28 3.08 7.75
N THR A 82 7.43 3.74 7.94
CA THR A 82 7.45 5.18 8.24
C THR A 82 6.97 6.03 7.06
N ALA A 83 7.25 5.62 5.81
CA ALA A 83 6.64 6.26 4.64
C ALA A 83 5.11 6.08 4.61
N ALA A 84 4.60 4.90 4.95
CA ALA A 84 3.16 4.69 5.09
C ALA A 84 2.56 5.53 6.22
N ALA A 85 3.23 5.64 7.38
CA ALA A 85 2.80 6.51 8.48
C ALA A 85 2.76 8.00 8.08
N PHE A 86 3.70 8.43 7.23
CA PHE A 86 3.67 9.76 6.64
C PHE A 86 2.47 9.97 5.72
N LEU A 87 2.09 8.99 4.89
CA LEU A 87 0.88 9.09 4.06
C LEU A 87 -0.39 9.08 4.91
N GLU A 88 -0.43 8.27 5.96
CA GLU A 88 -1.58 8.16 6.87
C GLU A 88 -1.95 9.50 7.51
N SER A 89 -0.97 10.37 7.79
CA SER A 89 -1.23 11.67 8.42
C SER A 89 -2.06 12.61 7.55
N ALA A 90 -2.15 12.36 6.24
CA ALA A 90 -2.97 13.12 5.30
C ALA A 90 -4.35 12.48 5.05
N VAL A 91 -4.67 11.38 5.74
CA VAL A 91 -5.96 10.69 5.62
C VAL A 91 -6.89 11.16 6.73
N ASP A 92 -8.03 11.71 6.33
CA ASP A 92 -9.08 12.17 7.26
C ASP A 92 -9.55 11.05 8.19
N GLU A 93 -9.80 11.41 9.45
CA GLU A 93 -10.34 10.49 10.44
C GLU A 93 -11.68 9.88 9.98
N GLY A 94 -11.85 8.58 10.21
CA GLY A 94 -13.03 7.83 9.76
C GLY A 94 -13.00 7.39 8.29
N THR A 95 -11.98 7.76 7.51
CA THR A 95 -11.78 7.25 6.14
C THR A 95 -11.15 5.86 6.19
N GLU A 96 -11.76 4.88 5.50
CA GLU A 96 -11.11 3.59 5.27
C GLU A 96 -9.99 3.79 4.24
N TRP A 97 -8.76 3.42 4.59
CA TRP A 97 -7.59 3.71 3.79
C TRP A 97 -6.71 2.48 3.58
N ALA A 98 -6.19 2.33 2.37
CA ALA A 98 -5.18 1.35 2.05
C ALA A 98 -4.11 1.96 1.12
N HIS A 99 -2.86 1.83 1.53
CA HIS A 99 -1.70 2.16 0.71
C HIS A 99 -1.04 0.90 0.16
N LEU A 100 -0.82 0.88 -1.15
CA LEU A 100 -0.14 -0.19 -1.87
C LEU A 100 1.26 0.26 -2.30
N ASP A 101 2.30 -0.16 -1.56
CA ASP A 101 3.69 0.04 -1.99
C ASP A 101 4.11 -1.08 -2.95
N ILE A 102 4.10 -0.75 -4.24
CA ILE A 102 4.35 -1.67 -5.34
C ILE A 102 5.80 -1.64 -5.85
N ALA A 103 6.71 -0.93 -5.16
CA ALA A 103 8.09 -0.74 -5.62
C ALA A 103 8.86 -2.07 -5.81
N GLY A 104 8.53 -3.12 -5.05
CA GLY A 104 9.13 -4.45 -5.24
C GLY A 104 8.64 -5.19 -6.49
N THR A 105 7.42 -4.90 -6.95
CA THR A 105 6.69 -5.73 -7.93
C THR A 105 6.37 -5.03 -9.26
N PHE A 106 6.70 -3.74 -9.41
CA PHE A 106 6.33 -2.98 -10.61
C PHE A 106 7.11 -3.39 -11.87
N TRP A 107 8.30 -4.00 -11.72
CA TRP A 107 9.21 -4.34 -12.82
C TRP A 107 9.87 -5.71 -12.63
N PHE A 108 9.98 -6.49 -13.72
CA PHE A 108 10.76 -7.74 -13.74
C PHE A 108 11.79 -7.76 -14.86
N GLU A 109 12.98 -8.29 -14.54
CA GLU A 109 14.09 -8.45 -15.48
C GLU A 109 14.00 -9.71 -16.34
N ARG A 110 12.93 -10.50 -16.16
CA ARG A 110 12.71 -11.76 -16.86
C ARG A 110 11.24 -11.92 -17.23
N ASP A 111 11.01 -12.67 -18.30
CA ASP A 111 9.67 -13.09 -18.68
C ASP A 111 9.05 -13.95 -17.57
N ARG A 112 7.75 -13.77 -17.38
CA ARG A 112 6.89 -14.57 -16.51
C ARG A 112 5.89 -15.34 -17.38
N PRO A 113 5.30 -16.43 -16.88
CA PRO A 113 4.32 -17.20 -17.64
C PRO A 113 3.13 -16.39 -18.18
N HIS A 114 2.82 -15.25 -17.54
CA HIS A 114 1.67 -14.40 -17.85
C HIS A 114 2.03 -12.97 -18.27
N ALA A 115 3.33 -12.63 -18.37
CA ALA A 115 3.77 -11.27 -18.72
C ALA A 115 5.22 -11.25 -19.22
N PRO A 116 5.58 -10.41 -20.20
CA PRO A 116 6.97 -10.23 -20.63
C PRO A 116 7.81 -9.52 -19.55
N LYS A 117 9.13 -9.53 -19.72
CA LYS A 117 10.04 -8.65 -18.97
C LYS A 117 9.64 -7.18 -19.13
N GLY A 118 9.90 -6.38 -18.09
CA GLY A 118 9.57 -4.96 -18.04
C GLY A 118 8.48 -4.63 -17.04
N PRO A 119 7.66 -3.58 -17.26
CA PRO A 119 6.65 -3.12 -16.33
C PRO A 119 5.45 -4.08 -16.27
N GLN A 120 4.88 -4.24 -15.08
CA GLN A 120 3.94 -5.34 -14.79
C GLN A 120 2.53 -4.89 -14.44
N GLY A 121 2.33 -3.60 -14.17
CA GLY A 121 1.04 -3.05 -13.77
C GLY A 121 0.41 -3.72 -12.54
N PRO A 122 1.16 -3.93 -11.43
CA PRO A 122 0.57 -4.48 -10.21
C PRO A 122 -0.56 -3.56 -9.71
N ALA A 123 -1.48 -4.14 -8.94
CA ALA A 123 -2.68 -3.50 -8.38
C ALA A 123 -3.77 -3.11 -9.39
N VAL A 124 -3.54 -3.07 -10.71
CA VAL A 124 -4.58 -2.72 -11.70
C VAL A 124 -5.78 -3.66 -11.61
N ARG A 125 -5.55 -4.98 -11.59
CA ARG A 125 -6.62 -5.98 -11.47
C ARG A 125 -7.31 -5.89 -10.11
N THR A 126 -6.55 -5.63 -9.05
CA THR A 126 -7.08 -5.41 -7.69
C THR A 126 -8.03 -4.21 -7.65
N LEU A 127 -7.64 -3.07 -8.23
CA LEU A 127 -8.45 -1.85 -8.24
C LEU A 127 -9.75 -2.06 -9.03
N ILE A 128 -9.69 -2.75 -10.17
CA ILE A 128 -10.89 -3.10 -10.95
C ILE A 128 -11.81 -3.99 -10.11
N ALA A 129 -11.28 -5.07 -9.52
CA ALA A 129 -12.07 -6.01 -8.73
C ALA A 129 -12.70 -5.35 -7.48
N LEU A 130 -12.01 -4.41 -6.84
CA LEU A 130 -12.57 -3.64 -5.72
C LEU A 130 -13.70 -2.72 -6.17
N ALA A 131 -13.53 -2.02 -7.30
CA ALA A 131 -14.57 -1.18 -7.86
C ALA A 131 -15.82 -2.00 -8.23
N GLU A 132 -15.64 -3.17 -8.86
CA GLU A 132 -16.73 -4.10 -9.18
C GLU A 132 -17.46 -4.61 -7.94
N ARG A 133 -16.70 -5.02 -6.91
CA ARG A 133 -17.26 -5.46 -5.62
C ARG A 133 -18.16 -4.40 -5.00
N TYR A 134 -17.67 -3.16 -4.87
CA TYR A 134 -18.45 -2.08 -4.26
C TYR A 134 -19.61 -1.58 -5.14
N ALA A 135 -19.52 -1.73 -6.46
CA ALA A 135 -20.64 -1.45 -7.36
C ALA A 135 -21.80 -2.47 -7.21
N GLN A 136 -21.49 -3.70 -6.79
CA GLN A 136 -22.49 -4.74 -6.50
C GLN A 136 -23.12 -4.56 -5.11
N ASP A 137 -22.33 -4.20 -4.10
CA ASP A 137 -22.81 -3.96 -2.73
C ASP A 137 -23.72 -2.71 -2.61
N GLY A 138 -23.65 -1.81 -3.59
CA GLY A 138 -24.50 -0.62 -3.70
C GLY A 138 -25.84 -0.85 -4.44
N LYS A 139 -26.11 -2.08 -4.90
CA LYS A 139 -27.42 -2.53 -5.37
C LYS A 139 -28.16 -3.26 -4.25
#